data_AF-X1K2V0-F1
#
_entry.id   AF-X1K2V0-F1
#
_cell.length_a   1.000
_cell.length_b   1.000
_cell.length_c   1.000
_cell.angle_alpha   90.00
_cell.angle_beta   90.00
_cell.angle_gamma   90.00
#
_symmetry.space_group_name_H-M   'P 1'
#
loop_
_entity.id
_entity.type
_entity.pdbx_description
1 polymer ?
#
loop_
_entity_poly.entity_id
_entity_poly.type
_entity_poly.pdbx_seq_one_letter_code
_entity_poly.pdbx_strand_id
1 'polypeptide(L)'
;YFVVWTDTRYTGIEEGFYSREYYDIFGARVNQSGELIDSAGIQISINPYNQGNPAIAYDGTNYIVVWHDERNQDMDIYGARVSSSGVTLDTADIAISTD
;
A
#
# COMPACT_ATOMS: atom_id res chain seq x y z
N TYR A 1 4.41 -14.75 6.88
CA TYR A 1 3.85 -13.48 7.37
C TYR A 1 3.80 -12.49 6.23
N PHE A 2 2.93 -11.48 6.32
CA PHE A 2 2.89 -10.36 5.40
C PHE A 2 3.04 -9.08 6.24
N VAL A 3 4.01 -8.24 5.89
CA VAL A 3 4.26 -6.96 6.56
C VAL A 3 3.92 -5.83 5.61
N VAL A 4 3.47 -4.70 6.15
CA VAL A 4 3.08 -3.50 5.39
C VAL A 4 3.78 -2.28 5.94
N TRP A 5 4.15 -1.35 5.06
CA TRP A 5 4.84 -0.11 5.40
C TRP A 5 4.55 0.98 4.36
N THR A 6 4.93 2.21 4.69
CA THR A 6 4.94 3.36 3.77
C THR A 6 6.31 3.55 3.16
N ASP A 7 6.38 3.82 1.86
CA ASP A 7 7.64 4.00 1.13
C ASP A 7 7.60 5.23 0.21
N THR A 8 8.74 5.86 -0.05
CA THR A 8 8.86 7.06 -0.91
C THR A 8 9.56 6.77 -2.23
N ARG A 9 9.94 5.52 -2.51
CA ARG A 9 10.71 5.16 -3.71
C ARG A 9 9.98 5.36 -5.05
N TYR A 10 8.68 5.65 -5.04
CA TYR A 10 7.85 5.91 -6.22
C TYR A 10 7.37 7.37 -6.31
N THR A 11 8.22 8.33 -5.97
CA THR A 11 7.95 9.74 -6.30
C THR A 11 7.79 9.88 -7.81
N GLY A 12 6.62 10.36 -8.24
CA GLY A 12 6.36 10.68 -9.64
C GLY A 12 7.49 11.55 -10.20
N ILE A 13 8.00 11.17 -11.36
CA ILE A 13 8.89 11.94 -12.20
C ILE A 13 8.17 13.21 -12.72
N GLU A 14 7.84 14.15 -11.84
CA GLU A 14 7.54 15.52 -12.25
C GLU A 14 8.71 16.42 -11.88
N GLU A 15 9.56 16.66 -12.87
CA GLU A 15 10.50 17.78 -12.81
C GLU A 15 9.72 19.08 -12.66
N GLY A 16 9.97 19.83 -11.59
CA GLY A 16 9.78 21.29 -11.67
C GLY A 16 9.40 22.02 -10.40
N PHE A 17 8.50 21.52 -9.54
CA PHE A 17 8.05 22.32 -8.40
C PHE A 17 7.68 21.46 -7.19
N TYR A 18 8.47 21.64 -6.11
CA TYR A 18 8.40 20.98 -4.80
C TYR A 18 8.44 19.45 -4.83
N SER A 19 9.58 18.89 -4.40
CA SER A 19 9.74 17.48 -4.08
C SER A 19 8.84 17.10 -2.89
N ARG A 20 7.53 16.93 -3.14
CA ARG A 20 6.68 16.25 -2.17
C ARG A 20 7.00 14.77 -2.33
N GLU A 21 7.75 14.23 -1.37
CA GLU A 21 7.85 12.79 -1.21
C GLU A 21 6.45 12.28 -0.89
N TYR A 22 5.80 11.64 -1.86
CA TYR A 22 4.55 10.95 -1.62
C TYR A 22 4.85 9.58 -1.04
N TYR A 23 4.15 9.25 0.04
CA TYR A 23 4.20 7.91 0.61
C TYR A 23 3.21 7.02 -0.11
N ASP A 24 3.67 5.85 -0.55
CA ASP A 24 2.83 4.78 -1.09
C ASP A 24 2.77 3.62 -0.10
N ILE A 25 1.74 2.79 -0.22
CA ILE A 25 1.62 1.56 0.58
C ILE A 25 2.36 0.43 -0.10
N PHE A 26 3.29 -0.17 0.65
CA PHE A 26 4.04 -1.34 0.25
C PHE A 26 3.83 -2.50 1.21
N GLY A 27 4.12 -3.71 0.73
CA GLY A 27 4.20 -4.90 1.57
C GLY A 27 5.21 -5.93 1.08
N ALA A 28 5.47 -6.93 1.90
CA ALA A 28 6.30 -8.07 1.53
C ALA A 28 5.94 -9.30 2.35
N ARG A 29 6.11 -10.47 1.75
CA ARG A 29 6.06 -11.72 2.50
C ARG A 29 7.39 -11.98 3.18
N VAL A 30 7.30 -12.46 4.41
CA VAL A 30 8.42 -12.94 5.23
C VAL A 30 8.14 -14.40 5.56
N ASN A 31 9.11 -15.29 5.33
CA ASN A 31 8.97 -16.70 5.63
C ASN A 31 9.06 -16.97 7.15
N GLN A 32 8.87 -18.22 7.56
CA GLN A 32 8.89 -18.58 8.99
C GLN A 32 10.28 -18.44 9.64
N SER A 33 11.34 -18.46 8.83
CA SER A 33 12.71 -18.21 9.26
C SER A 33 13.04 -16.72 9.42
N GLY A 34 12.11 -15.82 9.09
CA GLY A 34 12.33 -14.37 9.12
C GLY A 34 12.96 -13.80 7.85
N GLU A 35 13.07 -14.57 6.78
CA GLU A 35 13.68 -14.12 5.52
C GLU A 35 12.63 -13.45 4.63
N LEU A 36 13.00 -12.34 3.99
CA LEU A 36 12.17 -11.67 2.99
C LEU A 36 12.05 -12.52 1.74
N ILE A 37 10.81 -12.70 1.28
CA ILE A 37 10.49 -13.37 0.01
C ILE A 37 10.42 -12.33 -1.12
N ASP A 38 9.80 -11.17 -0.85
CA ASP A 38 9.59 -10.11 -1.83
C ASP A 38 10.55 -8.93 -1.54
N SER A 39 11.83 -9.11 -1.84
CA SER A 39 12.89 -8.17 -1.45
C SER A 39 12.79 -6.78 -2.09
N ALA A 40 12.14 -6.65 -3.23
CA ALA A 40 11.84 -5.35 -3.85
C ALA A 40 10.71 -4.59 -3.14
N GLY A 41 9.87 -5.32 -2.38
CA GLY A 41 8.55 -4.87 -1.96
C GLY A 41 7.50 -5.06 -3.06
N ILE A 42 6.27 -5.27 -2.64
CA ILE A 42 5.06 -5.29 -3.46
C ILE A 42 4.42 -3.92 -3.28
N GLN A 43 4.27 -3.17 -4.37
CA GLN A 43 3.50 -1.93 -4.36
C GLN A 43 2.01 -2.28 -4.30
N ILE A 44 1.32 -1.81 -3.27
CA ILE A 44 -0.09 -2.14 -2.99
C ILE A 44 -1.00 -1.03 -3.50
N SER A 45 -0.67 0.23 -3.18
CA SER A 45 -1.28 1.42 -3.75
C SER A 45 -0.38 2.00 -4.82
N ILE A 46 -0.98 2.46 -5.93
CA ILE A 46 -0.30 3.14 -7.04
C ILE A 46 -0.84 4.56 -7.26
N ASN A 47 -1.60 5.08 -6.29
CA ASN A 47 -2.25 6.37 -6.42
C ASN A 47 -1.24 7.51 -6.17
N PRO A 48 -1.22 8.58 -7.00
CA PRO A 48 -0.17 9.59 -6.96
C PRO A 48 -0.21 10.53 -5.74
N TYR A 49 -1.20 10.40 -4.86
CA TYR A 49 -1.30 11.20 -3.63
C TYR A 49 -0.60 10.52 -2.45
N ASN A 50 -0.72 11.10 -1.26
CA ASN A 50 -0.18 10.49 -0.05
C ASN A 50 -1.08 9.36 0.43
N GLN A 51 -0.47 8.21 0.70
CA GLN A 51 -1.04 7.14 1.49
C GLN A 51 -0.22 6.86 2.74
N GLY A 52 -0.89 6.64 3.87
CA GLY A 52 -0.23 6.51 5.17
C GLY A 52 -0.94 5.60 6.14
N ASN A 53 -0.24 5.29 7.24
CA ASN A 53 -0.77 4.51 8.37
C ASN A 53 -1.39 3.16 7.97
N PRO A 54 -0.67 2.29 7.25
CA PRO A 54 -1.24 1.03 6.80
C PRO A 54 -1.53 0.08 7.96
N ALA A 55 -2.64 -0.63 7.88
CA ALA A 55 -2.99 -1.76 8.71
C ALA A 55 -3.34 -2.98 7.85
N ILE A 56 -3.18 -4.18 8.41
CA ILE A 56 -3.41 -5.44 7.69
C ILE A 56 -4.18 -6.45 8.53
N ALA A 57 -5.07 -7.20 7.87
CA ALA A 57 -5.71 -8.39 8.42
C ALA A 57 -5.69 -9.54 7.41
N TYR A 58 -5.86 -10.78 7.88
CA TYR A 58 -5.90 -12.00 7.05
C TYR A 58 -7.19 -12.77 7.33
N ASP A 59 -7.90 -13.17 6.29
CA ASP A 59 -9.20 -13.87 6.42
C ASP A 59 -9.07 -15.42 6.37
N GLY A 60 -7.85 -15.95 6.23
CA GLY A 60 -7.61 -17.38 6.00
C GLY A 60 -7.23 -17.73 4.56
N THR A 61 -7.49 -16.83 3.61
CA THR A 61 -7.20 -16.97 2.17
C THR A 61 -6.39 -15.80 1.62
N ASN A 62 -6.81 -14.57 1.91
CA ASN A 62 -6.24 -13.32 1.42
C ASN A 62 -6.03 -12.32 2.56
N TYR A 63 -5.14 -11.36 2.31
CA TYR A 63 -4.96 -10.19 3.15
C TYR A 63 -5.89 -9.06 2.70
N ILE A 64 -6.34 -8.25 3.64
CA ILE A 64 -6.84 -6.90 3.39
C ILE A 64 -5.85 -5.92 3.99
N VAL A 65 -5.38 -4.98 3.18
CA VAL A 65 -4.53 -3.87 3.61
C VAL A 65 -5.36 -2.60 3.50
N VAL A 66 -5.39 -1.79 4.55
CA VAL A 66 -6.13 -0.53 4.63
C VAL A 66 -5.20 0.59 5.03
N TRP A 67 -5.47 1.81 4.58
CA TRP A 67 -4.64 2.99 4.81
C TRP A 67 -5.46 4.28 4.79
N HIS A 68 -4.85 5.36 5.29
CA HIS A 68 -5.32 6.73 5.07
C HIS A 68 -4.86 7.22 3.70
N ASP A 69 -5.71 7.94 2.98
CA ASP A 69 -5.44 8.44 1.64
C ASP A 69 -5.86 9.90 1.52
N GLU A 70 -4.99 10.73 0.93
CA GLU A 70 -5.22 12.19 0.79
C GLU A 70 -5.68 12.59 -0.63
N ARG A 71 -6.10 11.63 -1.48
CA ARG A 71 -6.48 11.91 -2.89
C ARG A 71 -7.66 12.88 -3.05
N ASN A 72 -8.52 12.98 -2.04
CA ASN A 72 -9.71 13.82 -2.06
C ASN A 72 -9.57 15.10 -1.22
N GLN A 73 -8.34 15.50 -0.88
CA GLN A 73 -8.02 16.67 -0.02
C GLN A 73 -8.41 16.51 1.46
N ASP A 74 -9.10 15.43 1.81
CA ASP A 74 -9.34 14.96 3.17
C ASP A 74 -8.69 13.58 3.39
N MET A 75 -8.55 13.16 4.65
CA MET A 75 -8.04 11.83 5.00
C MET A 75 -9.17 10.79 4.93
N ASP A 76 -9.25 10.10 3.80
CA ASP A 76 -10.18 9.01 3.57
C ASP A 76 -9.57 7.66 3.90
N ILE A 77 -10.40 6.63 4.07
CA ILE A 77 -9.94 5.25 4.24
C ILE A 77 -10.09 4.49 2.93
N TYR A 78 -8.96 3.96 2.46
CA TYR A 78 -8.89 3.10 1.29
C TYR A 78 -8.25 1.75 1.66
N GLY A 79 -8.37 0.78 0.76
CA GLY A 79 -7.74 -0.52 0.93
C GLY A 79 -7.58 -1.32 -0.36
N ALA A 80 -6.85 -2.42 -0.27
CA ALA A 80 -6.73 -3.41 -1.34
C ALA A 80 -6.56 -4.81 -0.76
N ARG A 81 -7.11 -5.80 -1.46
CA ARG A 81 -6.91 -7.21 -1.15
C ARG A 81 -5.61 -7.68 -1.80
N VAL A 82 -4.85 -8.46 -1.04
CA VAL A 82 -3.60 -9.07 -1.51
C VAL A 82 -3.69 -10.57 -1.30
N SER A 83 -3.38 -11.35 -2.32
CA SER A 83 -3.36 -12.80 -2.22
C SER A 83 -2.30 -13.30 -1.24
N SER A 84 -2.45 -14.53 -0.76
CA SER A 84 -1.39 -15.20 0.03
C SER A 84 -0.06 -15.34 -0.73
N SER A 85 -0.08 -15.23 -2.07
CA SER A 85 1.12 -15.22 -2.92
C SER A 85 1.70 -13.82 -3.16
N GLY A 86 1.17 -12.77 -2.51
CA GLY A 86 1.67 -11.40 -2.62
C GLY A 86 1.22 -10.67 -3.90
N VAL A 87 0.07 -11.01 -4.45
CA VAL A 87 -0.49 -10.35 -5.64
C VAL A 87 -1.66 -9.47 -5.23
N THR A 88 -1.63 -8.17 -5.56
CA THR A 88 -2.78 -7.28 -5.40
C THR A 88 -3.92 -7.76 -6.31
N LEU A 89 -5.09 -8.01 -5.72
CA LEU A 89 -6.24 -8.62 -6.40
C LEU A 89 -7.20 -7.59 -7.01
N ASP A 90 -7.12 -6.35 -6.56
CA ASP A 90 -7.97 -5.27 -7.01
C ASP A 90 -7.23 -4.42 -8.05
N THR A 91 -7.91 -4.06 -9.15
CA THR A 91 -7.32 -3.24 -10.22
C THR A 91 -7.25 -1.76 -9.87
N ALA A 92 -7.91 -1.37 -8.77
CA ALA A 92 -7.91 -0.03 -8.20
C ALA A 92 -8.14 -0.13 -6.70
N ASP A 93 -7.73 0.90 -5.96
CA ASP A 93 -7.94 0.97 -4.51
C ASP A 93 -9.44 1.03 -4.19
N ILE A 94 -9.83 0.28 -3.15
CA ILE A 94 -11.19 0.20 -2.65
C ILE A 94 -11.42 1.39 -1.72
N ALA A 95 -12.36 2.27 -2.06
CA ALA A 95 -12.89 3.26 -1.13
C ALA A 95 -13.68 2.56 -0.02
N ILE A 96 -13.28 2.75 1.24
CA ILE A 96 -13.93 2.15 2.41
C ILE A 96 -14.75 3.20 3.16
N SER A 97 -14.18 4.39 3.35
CA SER A 97 -14.84 5.53 3.95
C SER A 97 -14.36 6.79 3.25
N THR A 98 -15.29 7.46 2.60
CA THR A 98 -15.10 8.76 1.95
C THR A 98 -16.31 9.63 2.29
N ASP A 99 -16.11 10.94 2.34
CA ASP A 99 -17.21 11.90 2.50
C ASP A 99 -18.12 12.01 1.26
#